data_AF-A0A090QZT9-F1
#
_entry.id   AF-A0A090QZT9-F1
#
_cell.length_a   1.000
_cell.length_b   1.000
_cell.length_c   1.000
_cell.angle_alpha   90.00
_cell.angle_beta   90.00
_cell.angle_gamma   90.00
#
_symmetry.space_group_name_H-M   'P 1'
#
loop_
_entity.id
_entity.type
_entity.pdbx_description
1 polymer ?
#
loop_
_entity_poly.entity_id
_entity_poly.type
_entity_poly.pdbx_seq_one_letter_code
_entity_poly.pdbx_strand_id
1 'polypeptide(L)'
;MKKIAVILSGSGVFDGTEIHEAVLSLYAIELEGASWHCFAPNIDQHHVINHLTGEDMPETRNVLVEAARIARGQISDITTLNPAEYDALLLPGGFGVAKNLSDFAFAGADCTIHPDIKRVCQQFADEEKPAAYLCIAPTLIPLIYGPGAKGRSARIRIQPAHLTKWAESILIARWTSSCLTSNAACSAHRRTCWPGQFPRRRRGFKNW
;
A
#
# COMPACT_ATOMS: atom_id res chain seq x y z
N MET A 1 22.74 -3.36 -7.67
CA MET A 1 21.54 -3.49 -6.83
C MET A 1 20.34 -3.47 -7.76
N LYS A 2 19.38 -4.37 -7.60
CA LYS A 2 18.17 -4.39 -8.44
C LYS A 2 17.26 -3.21 -8.06
N LYS A 3 16.68 -2.53 -9.05
CA LYS A 3 15.81 -1.34 -8.85
C LYS A 3 14.38 -1.66 -9.28
N ILE A 4 13.41 -1.47 -8.39
CA ILE A 4 12.00 -1.81 -8.61
C ILE A 4 11.17 -0.53 -8.73
N ALA A 5 10.41 -0.39 -9.81
CA ALA A 5 9.45 0.70 -9.95
C ALA A 5 8.14 0.29 -9.26
N VAL A 6 7.58 1.15 -8.42
CA VAL A 6 6.34 0.88 -7.68
C VAL A 6 5.30 1.92 -8.05
N ILE A 7 4.19 1.51 -8.68
CA ILE A 7 3.12 2.44 -9.06
C ILE A 7 2.04 2.45 -7.97
N LEU A 8 1.76 3.63 -7.42
CA LEU A 8 0.75 3.89 -6.41
C LEU A 8 -0.44 4.65 -7.01
N SER A 9 -1.59 4.59 -6.33
CA SER A 9 -2.87 5.11 -6.80
C SER A 9 -3.58 6.06 -5.82
N GLY A 10 -2.88 6.50 -4.77
CA GLY A 10 -3.38 7.32 -3.66
C GLY A 10 -2.93 6.72 -2.32
N SER A 11 -3.61 7.03 -1.21
CA SER A 11 -3.23 6.52 0.13
C SER A 11 -4.44 6.12 0.98
N GLY A 12 -5.03 4.96 0.68
CA GLY A 12 -6.21 4.43 1.35
C GLY A 12 -6.87 3.33 0.51
N VAL A 13 -7.37 2.26 1.14
CA VAL A 13 -7.89 1.11 0.38
C VAL A 13 -9.09 1.45 -0.50
N PHE A 14 -9.94 2.39 -0.12
CA PHE A 14 -11.19 2.69 -0.85
C PHE A 14 -11.04 3.74 -1.95
N ASP A 15 -10.03 4.60 -1.87
CA ASP A 15 -9.80 5.73 -2.78
C ASP A 15 -8.38 5.83 -3.35
N GLY A 16 -7.50 4.91 -2.97
CA GLY A 16 -6.10 4.90 -3.38
C GLY A 16 -5.46 3.51 -3.28
N THR A 17 -4.17 3.49 -2.96
CA THR A 17 -3.44 2.24 -2.75
C THR A 17 -3.71 1.65 -1.37
N GLU A 18 -3.84 0.32 -1.28
CA GLU A 18 -3.89 -0.39 -0.01
C GLU A 18 -2.55 -0.23 0.72
N ILE A 19 -2.58 0.44 1.87
CA ILE A 19 -1.39 0.92 2.57
C ILE A 19 -0.53 -0.25 3.07
N HIS A 20 -1.13 -1.34 3.56
CA HIS A 20 -0.39 -2.48 4.08
C HIS A 20 0.31 -3.26 2.96
N GLU A 21 -0.33 -3.48 1.81
CA GLU A 21 0.23 -4.11 0.62
C GLU A 21 1.42 -3.30 0.14
N ALA A 22 1.28 -1.97 0.05
CA ALA A 22 2.39 -1.12 -0.32
C ALA A 22 3.54 -1.24 0.67
N VAL A 23 3.31 -0.99 1.97
CA VAL A 23 4.36 -1.01 2.99
C VAL A 23 5.06 -2.38 3.09
N LEU A 24 4.30 -3.48 3.08
CA LEU A 24 4.87 -4.83 3.12
C LEU A 24 5.67 -5.15 1.86
N SER A 25 5.24 -4.66 0.70
CA SER A 25 5.98 -4.87 -0.55
C SER A 25 7.27 -4.06 -0.58
N LEU A 26 7.26 -2.79 -0.17
CA LEU A 26 8.47 -1.97 -0.07
C LEU A 26 9.47 -2.61 0.90
N TYR A 27 9.00 -3.08 2.06
CA TYR A 27 9.82 -3.79 3.03
C TYR A 27 10.38 -5.10 2.47
N ALA A 28 9.58 -5.89 1.75
CA ALA A 28 10.05 -7.12 1.12
C ALA A 28 11.12 -6.87 0.04
N ILE A 29 11.01 -5.79 -0.74
CA ILE A 29 12.02 -5.38 -1.72
C ILE A 29 13.36 -5.10 -1.02
N GLU A 30 13.34 -4.33 0.07
CA GLU A 30 14.55 -4.01 0.83
C GLU A 30 15.17 -5.23 1.52
N LEU A 31 14.33 -6.13 2.06
CA LEU A 31 14.80 -7.39 2.66
C LEU A 31 15.60 -8.26 1.68
N GLU A 32 15.22 -8.27 0.41
CA GLU A 32 15.91 -9.00 -0.65
C GLU A 32 17.11 -8.21 -1.24
N GLY A 33 17.49 -7.10 -0.62
CA GLY A 33 18.65 -6.29 -1.02
C GLY A 33 18.47 -5.50 -2.31
N ALA A 34 17.22 -5.27 -2.73
CA ALA A 34 16.86 -4.40 -3.84
C ALA A 34 16.43 -3.01 -3.35
N SER A 35 16.40 -2.04 -4.25
CA SER A 35 15.86 -0.70 -3.99
C SER A 35 14.54 -0.49 -4.74
N TRP A 36 13.74 0.45 -4.27
CA TRP A 36 12.49 0.84 -4.89
C TRP A 36 12.44 2.35 -5.13
N HIS A 37 11.64 2.78 -6.10
CA HIS A 37 11.19 4.16 -6.24
C HIS A 37 9.71 4.17 -6.59
N CYS A 38 8.95 5.04 -5.94
CA CYS A 38 7.51 5.11 -6.14
C CYS A 38 7.15 6.09 -7.26
N PHE A 39 6.06 5.80 -7.95
CA PHE A 39 5.46 6.64 -8.97
C PHE A 39 3.95 6.70 -8.81
N ALA A 40 3.33 7.81 -9.20
CA ALA A 40 1.88 7.95 -9.26
C ALA A 40 1.49 9.00 -10.31
N PRO A 41 0.30 8.91 -10.93
CA PRO A 41 -0.18 9.97 -11.82
C PRO A 41 -0.53 11.23 -11.04
N ASN A 42 -0.14 12.38 -11.56
CA ASN A 42 -0.50 13.68 -10.98
C ASN A 42 -1.90 14.12 -11.46
N ILE A 43 -2.92 13.45 -10.93
CA ILE A 43 -4.33 13.67 -11.23
C ILE A 43 -5.13 13.72 -9.92
N ASP A 44 -6.35 14.27 -9.97
CA ASP A 44 -7.27 14.16 -8.86
C ASP A 44 -7.79 12.72 -8.70
N GLN A 45 -8.01 12.30 -7.45
CA GLN A 45 -8.70 11.05 -7.14
C GLN A 45 -10.15 11.14 -7.61
N HIS A 46 -10.70 10.02 -8.08
CA HIS A 46 -12.09 9.98 -8.52
C HIS A 46 -13.07 10.25 -7.36
N HIS A 47 -12.82 9.63 -6.20
CA HIS A 47 -13.54 9.87 -4.96
C HIS A 47 -12.56 10.08 -3.81
N VAL A 48 -13.01 10.76 -2.76
CA VAL A 48 -12.34 10.79 -1.45
C VAL A 48 -13.25 10.09 -0.47
N ILE A 49 -12.77 9.06 0.20
CA ILE A 49 -13.62 8.20 1.04
C ILE A 49 -13.25 8.36 2.51
N ASN A 50 -14.28 8.60 3.33
CA ASN A 50 -14.14 8.45 4.77
C ASN A 50 -14.00 6.96 5.09
N HIS A 51 -12.80 6.52 5.43
CA HIS A 51 -12.52 5.11 5.68
C HIS A 51 -13.18 4.56 6.97
N LEU A 52 -13.72 5.42 7.84
CA LEU A 52 -14.48 4.99 9.02
C LEU A 52 -15.94 4.65 8.68
N THR A 53 -16.57 5.44 7.82
CA THR A 53 -17.98 5.27 7.45
C THR A 53 -18.17 4.54 6.12
N GLY A 54 -17.16 4.56 5.25
CA GLY A 54 -17.24 4.06 3.88
C GLY A 54 -17.97 5.01 2.92
N GLU A 55 -18.23 6.24 3.35
CA GLU A 55 -18.98 7.24 2.57
C GLU A 55 -18.05 8.23 1.87
N ASP A 56 -18.52 8.75 0.73
CA ASP A 56 -17.84 9.79 -0.03
C ASP A 56 -17.79 11.11 0.77
N MET A 57 -16.66 11.79 0.69
CA MET A 57 -16.44 13.10 1.28
C MET A 57 -16.51 14.19 0.20
N PRO A 58 -17.14 15.36 0.48
CA PRO A 58 -17.24 16.45 -0.48
C PRO A 58 -15.94 17.27 -0.55
N GLU A 59 -14.84 16.61 -0.89
CA GLU A 59 -13.51 17.20 -1.04
C GLU A 59 -12.75 16.56 -2.21
N THR A 60 -11.68 17.21 -2.64
CA THR A 60 -10.80 16.72 -3.71
C THR A 60 -9.40 16.51 -3.17
N ARG A 61 -8.77 15.41 -3.57
CA ARG A 61 -7.37 15.10 -3.26
C ARG A 61 -6.65 14.65 -4.52
N ASN A 62 -5.35 14.90 -4.58
CA ASN A 62 -4.51 14.50 -5.70
C ASN A 62 -3.82 13.17 -5.43
N VAL A 63 -3.83 12.27 -6.42
CA VAL A 63 -3.29 10.91 -6.34
C VAL A 63 -1.80 10.90 -5.99
N LEU A 64 -0.98 11.71 -6.67
CA LEU A 64 0.46 11.80 -6.43
C LEU A 64 0.75 12.37 -5.03
N VAL A 65 0.05 13.44 -4.64
CA VAL A 65 0.21 14.09 -3.33
C VAL A 65 -0.13 13.13 -2.20
N GLU A 66 -1.24 12.41 -2.31
CA GLU A 66 -1.65 11.47 -1.26
C GLU A 66 -0.74 10.23 -1.23
N ALA A 67 -0.35 9.68 -2.39
CA ALA A 67 0.60 8.57 -2.47
C ALA A 67 1.98 8.91 -1.88
N ALA A 68 2.40 10.18 -1.91
CA ALA A 68 3.63 10.63 -1.25
C ALA A 68 3.65 10.36 0.26
N ARG A 69 2.49 10.21 0.91
CA ARG A 69 2.38 9.81 2.33
C ARG A 69 2.98 8.43 2.57
N ILE A 70 2.71 7.46 1.68
CA ILE A 70 3.25 6.10 1.75
C ILE A 70 4.76 6.13 1.48
N ALA A 71 5.17 6.84 0.43
CA ALA A 71 6.56 6.89 -0.01
C ALA A 71 7.44 7.87 0.80
N ARG A 72 6.90 8.52 1.83
CA ARG A 72 7.61 9.53 2.65
C ARG A 72 8.23 10.65 1.80
N GLY A 73 7.53 11.08 0.76
CA GLY A 73 7.98 12.09 -0.21
C GLY A 73 8.92 11.57 -1.30
N GLN A 74 9.37 10.31 -1.27
CA GLN A 74 10.22 9.69 -2.30
C GLN A 74 9.37 9.09 -3.43
N ILE A 75 8.65 9.97 -4.14
CA ILE A 75 7.75 9.60 -5.22
C ILE A 75 7.89 10.59 -6.38
N SER A 76 7.68 10.12 -7.61
CA SER A 76 7.69 10.97 -8.80
C SER A 76 6.42 10.79 -9.63
N ASP A 77 6.18 11.73 -10.53
CA ASP A 77 5.09 11.61 -11.50
C ASP A 77 5.36 10.41 -12.43
N ILE A 78 4.32 9.61 -12.71
CA ILE A 78 4.43 8.46 -13.62
C ILE A 78 4.97 8.83 -15.01
N THR A 79 4.75 10.05 -15.47
CA THR A 79 5.25 10.54 -16.76
C THR A 79 6.78 10.58 -16.83
N THR A 80 7.47 10.66 -15.68
CA THR A 80 8.93 10.66 -15.60
C THR A 80 9.53 9.26 -15.48
N LEU A 81 8.71 8.21 -15.38
CA LEU A 81 9.21 6.84 -15.27
C LEU A 81 9.79 6.38 -16.61
N ASN A 82 11.10 6.15 -16.61
CA ASN A 82 11.85 5.48 -17.67
C ASN A 82 12.05 4.00 -17.32
N PRO A 83 11.32 3.05 -17.96
CA PRO A 83 11.42 1.62 -17.64
C PRO A 83 12.83 1.06 -17.74
N ALA A 84 13.67 1.57 -18.66
CA ALA A 84 15.05 1.15 -18.85
C ALA A 84 15.92 1.26 -17.58
N GLU A 85 15.57 2.15 -16.65
CA GLU A 85 16.31 2.35 -15.39
C GLU A 85 15.92 1.38 -14.27
N TYR A 86 14.90 0.54 -14.49
CA TYR A 86 14.34 -0.36 -13.49
C TYR A 86 14.39 -1.80 -13.99
N ASP A 87 14.57 -2.74 -13.07
CA ASP A 87 14.65 -4.17 -13.37
C ASP A 87 13.28 -4.85 -13.34
N ALA A 88 12.31 -4.29 -12.61
CA ALA A 88 10.97 -4.86 -12.46
C ALA A 88 9.94 -3.80 -12.06
N LEU A 89 8.67 -4.16 -12.21
CA LEU A 89 7.51 -3.34 -11.90
C LEU A 89 6.65 -3.98 -10.80
N LEU A 90 6.11 -3.17 -9.90
CA LEU A 90 5.16 -3.57 -8.88
C LEU A 90 3.96 -2.62 -8.86
N LEU A 91 2.75 -3.19 -8.86
CA LEU A 91 1.49 -2.48 -8.64
C LEU A 91 0.79 -3.08 -7.42
N PRO A 92 0.90 -2.45 -6.23
CA PRO A 92 0.04 -2.76 -5.10
C PRO A 92 -1.44 -2.52 -5.46
N GLY A 93 -2.34 -3.19 -4.75
CA GLY A 93 -3.77 -3.04 -4.95
C GLY A 93 -4.38 -1.82 -4.27
N GLY A 94 -5.64 -1.96 -3.88
CA GLY A 94 -6.51 -0.87 -3.45
C GLY A 94 -7.45 -0.42 -4.56
N PHE A 95 -8.63 0.08 -4.18
CA PHE A 95 -9.66 0.51 -5.13
C PHE A 95 -9.23 1.72 -5.98
N GLY A 96 -8.19 2.46 -5.58
CA GLY A 96 -7.59 3.49 -6.43
C GLY A 96 -7.07 2.92 -7.76
N VAL A 97 -6.67 1.65 -7.82
CA VAL A 97 -6.31 1.00 -9.09
C VAL A 97 -7.53 0.90 -10.03
N ALA A 98 -8.69 0.58 -9.48
CA ALA A 98 -9.94 0.41 -10.21
C ALA A 98 -10.69 1.73 -10.47
N LYS A 99 -10.30 2.84 -9.82
CA LYS A 99 -10.99 4.14 -9.90
C LYS A 99 -10.12 5.26 -10.49
N ASN A 100 -8.82 5.26 -10.20
CA ASN A 100 -7.87 6.33 -10.56
C ASN A 100 -6.92 5.88 -11.68
N LEU A 101 -6.39 4.65 -11.60
CA LEU A 101 -5.49 4.12 -12.64
C LEU A 101 -6.25 3.48 -13.81
N SER A 102 -7.53 3.17 -13.59
CA SER A 102 -8.48 2.66 -14.56
C SER A 102 -9.89 3.06 -14.12
N ASP A 103 -10.88 2.79 -14.96
CA ASP A 103 -12.31 2.93 -14.63
C ASP A 103 -12.98 1.56 -14.35
N PHE A 104 -12.21 0.53 -14.00
CA PHE A 104 -12.69 -0.84 -13.77
C PHE A 104 -13.84 -0.92 -12.75
N ALA A 105 -13.83 -0.08 -11.71
CA ALA A 105 -14.90 -0.02 -10.72
C ALA A 105 -16.26 0.40 -11.30
N PHE A 106 -16.26 1.02 -12.48
CA PHE A 106 -17.45 1.56 -13.14
C PHE A 106 -17.78 0.79 -14.42
N ALA A 107 -16.77 0.48 -15.23
CA ALA A 107 -16.92 -0.15 -16.55
C ALA A 107 -16.71 -1.68 -16.53
N GLY A 108 -16.20 -2.25 -15.43
CA GLY A 108 -15.98 -3.69 -15.30
C GLY A 108 -15.07 -4.23 -16.41
N ALA A 109 -15.56 -5.20 -17.19
CA ALA A 109 -14.78 -5.83 -18.25
C ALA A 109 -14.45 -4.89 -19.43
N ASP A 110 -15.24 -3.84 -19.63
CA ASP A 110 -15.07 -2.85 -20.71
C ASP A 110 -14.19 -1.67 -20.28
N CYS A 111 -13.44 -1.82 -19.19
CA CYS A 111 -12.66 -0.74 -18.62
C CYS A 111 -11.55 -0.24 -19.54
N THR A 112 -11.08 0.96 -19.24
CA THR A 112 -9.90 1.57 -19.81
C THR A 112 -8.90 1.88 -18.71
N ILE A 113 -7.61 1.86 -19.07
CA ILE A 113 -6.50 2.20 -18.18
C ILE A 113 -6.07 3.62 -18.50
N HIS A 114 -5.71 4.39 -17.46
CA HIS A 114 -5.07 5.69 -17.62
C HIS A 114 -3.90 5.60 -18.63
N PRO A 115 -3.83 6.49 -19.65
CA PRO A 115 -2.89 6.32 -20.76
C PRO A 115 -1.44 6.15 -20.36
N ASP A 116 -0.94 6.95 -19.42
CA ASP A 116 0.45 6.81 -18.94
C ASP A 116 0.72 5.52 -18.18
N ILE A 117 -0.26 5.03 -17.41
CA ILE A 117 -0.13 3.77 -16.68
C ILE A 117 -0.06 2.63 -17.69
N LYS A 118 -0.96 2.63 -18.68
CA LYS A 118 -0.97 1.64 -19.76
C LYS A 118 0.35 1.64 -20.52
N ARG A 119 0.80 2.83 -20.96
CA ARG A 119 2.06 3.01 -21.69
C ARG A 119 3.25 2.44 -20.92
N VAL A 120 3.41 2.83 -19.65
CA VAL A 120 4.54 2.35 -18.82
C VAL A 120 4.48 0.84 -18.64
N CYS A 121 3.31 0.28 -18.26
CA CYS A 121 3.19 -1.15 -18.05
C CYS A 121 3.48 -1.95 -19.35
N GLN A 122 3.06 -1.43 -20.50
CA GLN A 122 3.37 -2.03 -21.80
C GLN A 122 4.86 -1.95 -22.12
N GLN A 123 5.54 -0.84 -21.82
CA GLN A 123 6.99 -0.74 -22.01
C GLN A 123 7.76 -1.74 -21.13
N PHE A 124 7.35 -1.96 -19.87
CA PHE A 124 7.93 -3.06 -19.05
C PHE A 124 7.66 -4.44 -19.67
N ALA A 125 6.48 -4.65 -20.27
CA ALA A 125 6.15 -5.89 -20.96
C ALA A 125 7.00 -6.11 -22.21
N ASP A 126 7.17 -5.08 -23.03
CA ASP A 126 7.96 -5.10 -24.27
C ASP A 126 9.45 -5.35 -23.99
N GLU A 127 9.94 -4.86 -22.84
CA GLU A 127 11.30 -5.15 -22.35
C GLU A 127 11.42 -6.50 -21.62
N GLU A 128 10.36 -7.30 -21.61
CA GLU A 128 10.27 -8.61 -20.94
C GLU A 128 10.62 -8.56 -19.43
N LYS A 129 10.38 -7.42 -18.79
CA LYS A 129 10.70 -7.21 -17.37
C LYS A 129 9.62 -7.84 -16.48
N PRO A 130 10.01 -8.47 -15.35
CA PRO A 130 9.05 -8.99 -14.39
C PRO A 130 8.12 -7.89 -13.86
N ALA A 131 6.83 -8.18 -13.81
CA ALA A 131 5.83 -7.30 -13.22
C ALA A 131 4.95 -8.06 -12.23
N ALA A 132 4.73 -7.47 -11.05
CA ALA A 132 3.88 -8.01 -10.00
C ALA A 132 2.65 -7.11 -9.81
N TYR A 133 1.47 -7.73 -9.76
CA TYR A 133 0.18 -7.07 -9.56
C TYR A 133 -0.49 -7.70 -8.34
N LEU A 134 -0.91 -6.88 -7.38
CA LEU A 134 -1.50 -7.36 -6.13
C LEU A 134 -3.01 -7.04 -6.05
N CYS A 135 -3.75 -7.91 -5.36
CA CYS A 135 -5.18 -7.73 -5.06
C CYS A 135 -6.04 -7.48 -6.31
N ILE A 136 -6.56 -6.27 -6.52
CA ILE A 136 -7.39 -5.91 -7.68
C ILE A 136 -6.56 -5.50 -8.91
N ALA A 137 -5.28 -5.15 -8.75
CA ALA A 137 -4.41 -4.74 -9.85
C ALA A 137 -4.27 -5.78 -11.00
N PRO A 138 -4.35 -7.11 -10.77
CA PRO A 138 -4.37 -8.10 -11.85
C PRO A 138 -5.49 -7.93 -12.88
N THR A 139 -6.56 -7.20 -12.56
CA THR A 139 -7.62 -6.85 -13.53
C THR A 139 -7.09 -6.06 -14.73
N LEU A 140 -5.95 -5.38 -14.58
CA LEU A 140 -5.33 -4.59 -15.63
C LEU A 140 -4.53 -5.45 -16.63
N ILE A 141 -4.13 -6.67 -16.25
CA ILE A 141 -3.23 -7.54 -17.03
C ILE A 141 -3.73 -7.77 -18.46
N PRO A 142 -5.01 -8.14 -18.70
CA PRO A 142 -5.49 -8.40 -20.07
C PRO A 142 -5.39 -7.16 -20.97
N LEU A 143 -5.54 -5.95 -20.41
CA LEU A 143 -5.51 -4.69 -21.16
C LEU A 143 -4.08 -4.20 -21.44
N ILE A 144 -3.10 -4.69 -20.67
CA ILE A 144 -1.68 -4.39 -20.83
C ILE A 144 -1.03 -5.36 -21.81
N TYR A 145 -1.16 -6.66 -21.56
CA TYR A 145 -0.45 -7.73 -22.29
C TYR A 145 -1.27 -8.33 -23.45
N GLY A 146 -2.55 -7.98 -23.56
CA GLY A 146 -3.45 -8.45 -24.61
C GLY A 146 -4.07 -9.83 -24.34
N PRO A 147 -4.84 -10.34 -25.31
CA PRO A 147 -5.56 -11.61 -25.20
C PRO A 147 -4.61 -12.79 -24.94
N GLY A 148 -4.98 -13.65 -23.98
CA GLY A 148 -4.21 -14.85 -23.65
C GLY A 148 -3.03 -14.64 -22.69
N ALA A 149 -2.89 -13.44 -22.12
CA ALA A 149 -1.93 -13.16 -21.06
C ALA A 149 -2.07 -14.16 -19.89
N LYS A 150 -0.95 -14.76 -19.47
CA LYS A 150 -0.92 -15.74 -18.37
C LYS A 150 -0.23 -15.13 -17.17
N GLY A 151 -0.99 -14.87 -16.11
CA GLY A 151 -0.44 -14.59 -14.79
C GLY A 151 -0.09 -15.88 -14.06
N ARG A 152 0.98 -15.86 -13.25
CA ARG A 152 1.25 -16.93 -12.28
C ARG A 152 0.97 -16.38 -10.89
N SER A 153 0.05 -17.01 -10.17
CA SER A 153 -0.21 -16.64 -8.77
C SER A 153 1.05 -16.91 -7.94
N ALA A 154 1.59 -15.88 -7.31
CA ALA A 154 2.68 -15.99 -6.34
C ALA A 154 2.12 -15.78 -4.92
N ARG A 155 2.70 -16.47 -3.93
CA ARG A 155 2.41 -16.19 -2.51
C ARG A 155 3.57 -15.39 -1.93
N ILE A 156 3.27 -14.25 -1.31
CA ILE A 156 4.26 -13.53 -0.50
C ILE A 156 4.53 -14.39 0.74
N ARG A 157 5.77 -14.90 0.86
CA ARG A 157 6.20 -15.65 2.05
C ARG A 157 7.04 -14.71 2.91
N ILE A 158 6.45 -14.16 3.97
CA ILE A 158 7.21 -13.47 5.01
C ILE A 158 7.94 -14.55 5.81
N GLN A 159 9.25 -14.68 5.64
CA GLN A 159 10.02 -15.64 6.41
C GLN A 159 10.15 -15.19 7.88
N PRO A 160 9.96 -16.08 8.87
CA PRO A 160 10.10 -15.73 10.29
C PRO A 160 11.50 -15.29 10.72
N ALA A 161 12.51 -15.46 9.85
CA ALA A 161 13.93 -15.25 10.17
C ALA A 161 14.30 -13.82 10.63
N HIS A 162 13.40 -12.84 10.47
CA HIS A 162 13.63 -11.45 10.85
C HIS A 162 12.85 -10.99 12.10
N LEU A 163 11.93 -11.80 12.65
CA LEU A 163 11.18 -11.43 13.87
C LEU A 163 12.11 -11.28 15.09
N THR A 164 13.18 -12.07 15.16
CA THR A 164 14.18 -11.98 16.23
C THR A 164 15.03 -10.71 16.13
N LYS A 165 15.43 -10.28 14.93
CA LYS A 165 16.17 -9.01 14.73
C LYS A 165 15.28 -7.76 14.88
N TRP A 166 14.01 -7.84 14.48
CA TRP A 166 13.03 -6.76 14.68
C TRP A 166 12.71 -6.51 16.16
N ALA A 167 12.59 -7.58 16.96
CA ALA A 167 12.38 -7.46 18.40
C ALA A 167 13.56 -6.80 19.15
N GLU A 168 14.78 -6.85 18.59
CA GLU A 168 15.97 -6.22 19.16
C GLU A 168 16.15 -4.75 18.74
N SER A 169 15.56 -4.34 17.61
CA SER A 169 15.73 -2.99 17.03
C SER A 169 14.56 -2.04 17.27
N ILE A 170 13.37 -2.56 17.60
CA ILE A 170 12.38 -1.80 18.37
C ILE A 170 12.95 -1.69 19.78
N LEU A 171 13.64 -0.58 20.07
CA LEU A 171 13.98 -0.17 21.41
C LEU A 171 12.76 -0.38 22.30
N ILE A 172 12.80 -1.44 23.12
CA ILE A 172 12.28 -1.37 24.47
C ILE A 172 12.82 -0.04 24.98
N ALA A 173 11.93 0.96 25.07
CA ALA A 173 12.12 2.09 25.93
C ALA A 173 12.28 1.49 27.33
N ARG A 174 13.50 1.04 27.64
CA ARG A 174 13.95 0.77 28.99
C ARG A 174 13.95 2.16 29.59
N TRP A 175 12.83 2.47 30.22
CA TRP A 175 12.75 3.44 31.29
C TRP A 175 13.78 2.98 32.32
N THR A 176 15.04 3.43 32.17
CA THR A 176 16.03 3.30 33.23
C THR A 176 15.52 4.24 34.31
N SER A 177 14.81 3.66 35.28
CA SER A 177 14.46 4.29 36.54
C SER A 177 15.76 4.62 37.29
N SER A 178 16.40 5.71 36.92
CA SER A 178 17.50 6.33 37.66
C SER A 178 17.12 7.79 37.93
N CYS A 179 15.96 7.97 38.55
CA CYS A 179 15.61 9.14 39.34
C CYS A 179 14.49 8.72 40.29
N LEU A 180 14.88 8.43 41.54
CA LEU A 180 14.16 8.62 42.81
C LEU A 180 14.72 7.66 43.86
N THR A 181 15.98 7.85 44.21
CA THR A 181 16.42 7.59 45.59
C THR A 181 16.04 8.81 46.43
N SER A 182 14.84 8.80 46.99
CA SER A 182 14.58 9.49 48.25
C SER A 182 13.29 8.94 48.86
N ASN A 183 13.46 8.24 49.98
CA ASN A 183 12.41 7.86 50.91
C ASN A 183 11.47 9.04 51.18
N ALA A 184 10.19 8.88 50.85
CA ALA A 184 9.11 9.56 51.55
C ALA A 184 7.81 8.78 51.37
N ALA A 185 7.18 8.48 52.51
CA ALA A 185 5.94 7.76 52.68
C ALA A 185 4.79 8.28 51.78
N CYS A 186 3.98 7.37 51.24
CA CYS A 186 2.55 7.41 51.53
C CYS A 186 1.83 6.13 51.14
N SER A 187 1.16 5.60 52.15
CA SER A 187 0.17 4.55 52.16
C SER A 187 -1.06 4.86 51.29
N ALA A 188 -1.74 3.77 50.91
CA ALA A 188 -3.16 3.68 50.58
C ALA A 188 -3.61 4.06 49.15
N HIS A 189 -3.85 3.05 48.31
CA HIS A 189 -5.23 2.60 48.09
C HIS A 189 -5.28 1.24 47.38
N ARG A 190 -5.99 0.32 48.04
CA ARG A 190 -6.47 -0.96 47.51
C ARG A 190 -7.82 -0.73 46.84
N ARG A 191 -8.13 -1.55 45.83
CA ARG A 191 -9.43 -1.83 45.20
C ARG A 191 -9.93 -0.76 44.23
N THR A 192 -10.06 -1.14 42.96
CA THR A 192 -11.36 -1.60 42.40
C THR A 192 -11.10 -2.34 41.08
N CYS A 193 -11.28 -3.66 41.10
CA CYS A 193 -11.63 -4.42 39.90
C CYS A 193 -13.12 -4.16 39.61
N TRP A 194 -13.46 -3.82 38.36
CA TRP A 194 -14.77 -4.18 37.82
C TRP A 194 -14.66 -4.55 36.33
N PRO A 195 -15.48 -5.51 35.86
CA PRO A 195 -15.25 -6.27 34.65
C PRO A 195 -16.15 -5.85 33.48
N GLY A 196 -15.72 -6.18 32.26
CA GLY A 196 -16.59 -6.56 31.14
C GLY A 196 -17.43 -5.47 30.46
N GLN A 197 -17.18 -5.26 29.17
CA GLN A 197 -18.20 -5.38 28.12
C GLN A 197 -17.54 -5.24 26.73
N PHE A 198 -17.33 -6.37 26.07
CA PHE A 198 -17.09 -6.45 24.63
C PHE A 198 -18.44 -6.46 23.90
N PRO A 199 -18.71 -5.58 22.94
CA PRO A 199 -19.75 -5.82 21.96
C PRO A 199 -19.16 -6.68 20.82
N ARG A 200 -19.67 -7.92 20.72
CA ARG A 200 -19.53 -8.74 19.51
C ARG A 200 -20.51 -8.26 18.44
N ARG A 201 -19.97 -8.10 17.23
CA ARG A 201 -20.52 -8.50 15.92
C ARG A 201 -21.45 -7.57 15.10
N ARG A 202 -21.02 -7.49 13.83
CA ARG A 202 -21.76 -7.62 12.55
C ARG A 202 -22.56 -6.43 12.03
N ARG A 203 -21.98 -5.74 11.04
CA ARG A 203 -22.58 -5.39 9.74
C ARG A 203 -21.44 -5.52 8.73
N GLY A 204 -21.52 -6.32 7.68
CA GLY A 204 -22.46 -6.20 6.58
C GLY A 204 -21.73 -5.53 5.41
N PHE A 205 -20.65 -6.14 4.93
CA PHE A 205 -20.01 -5.72 3.68
C PHE A 205 -20.97 -6.09 2.55
N LYS A 206 -21.69 -5.09 2.04
CA LYS A 206 -22.38 -5.19 0.76
C LYS A 206 -21.32 -5.13 -0.35
N ASN A 207 -21.56 -5.95 -1.36
CA ASN A 207 -20.82 -6.11 -2.61
C ASN A 207 -20.17 -4.81 -3.10
N TRP A 208 -18.86 -4.89 -3.36
CA TRP A 208 -18.09 -4.02 -4.25
C TRP A 208 -17.20 -4.93 -5.09
#